data_AF-A0A962JLR2-F1
#
_entry.id   AF-A0A962JLR2-F1
#
_cell.length_a   1.000
_cell.length_b   1.000
_cell.length_c   1.000
_cell.angle_alpha   90.00
_cell.angle_beta   90.00
_cell.angle_gamma   90.00
#
_symmetry.space_group_name_H-M   'P 1'
#
loop_
_entity.id
_entity.type
_entity.pdbx_description
1 polymer ?
#
loop_
_entity_poly.entity_id
_entity_poly.type
_entity_poly.pdbx_seq_one_letter_code
_entity_poly.pdbx_strand_id
1 'polypeptide(L)' 'MKHEDYQWALQLADYLKWLDGTDKGLVCKARIKALRGLAAREYNASNRNYYLSYANELESGQLSDLWF' A
#
# COMPACT_ATOMS: atom_id res chain seq x y z
N MET A 1 -8.20 17.25 -11.66
CA MET A 1 -7.94 16.03 -10.86
C MET A 1 -7.24 15.01 -11.75
N LYS A 2 -6.11 14.42 -11.31
CA LYS A 2 -5.43 13.22 -11.85
C LYS A 2 -3.88 13.30 -11.76
N HIS A 3 -3.34 13.81 -10.66
CA HIS A 3 -2.19 13.12 -10.10
C HIS A 3 -2.80 12.02 -9.25
N GLU A 4 -2.53 10.76 -9.58
CA GLU A 4 -2.94 9.66 -8.73
C GLU A 4 -2.18 9.85 -7.42
N ASP A 5 -2.86 10.37 -6.39
CA ASP A 5 -2.26 10.74 -5.11
C ASP A 5 -1.94 9.48 -4.30
N TYR A 6 -1.05 8.65 -4.85
CA TYR A 6 -0.67 7.37 -4.27
C TYR A 6 0.04 7.54 -2.93
N GLN A 7 0.78 8.63 -2.75
CA GLN A 7 1.35 8.96 -1.45
C GLN A 7 0.26 9.25 -0.41
N TRP A 8 -0.78 10.00 -0.78
CA TRP A 8 -1.91 10.26 0.10
C TRP A 8 -2.70 8.97 0.40
N ALA A 9 -2.98 8.17 -0.62
CA ALA A 9 -3.67 6.89 -0.45
C ALA A 9 -2.89 5.93 0.45
N LEU A 10 -1.55 5.91 0.34
CA LEU A 10 -0.67 5.12 1.19
C LEU A 10 -0.79 5.55 2.67
N GLN A 11 -0.72 6.86 2.92
CA GLN A 11 -0.83 7.43 4.27
C GLN A 11 -2.22 7.21 4.87
N LEU A 12 -3.28 7.41 4.09
CA LEU A 12 -4.64 7.17 4.55
C LEU A 12 -4.84 5.70 4.94
N ALA A 13 -4.32 4.76 4.15
CA ALA A 13 -4.42 3.34 4.46
C ALA A 13 -3.71 2.97 5.78
N ASP A 14 -2.60 3.64 6.11
CA ASP A 14 -1.92 3.44 7.40
C ASP A 14 -2.79 3.89 8.58
N TYR A 15 -3.55 4.98 8.45
CA TYR A 15 -4.48 5.40 9.50
C TYR A 15 -5.71 4.50 9.60
N LEU A 16 -6.32 4.17 8.45
CA LEU A 16 -7.54 3.38 8.39
C LEU A 16 -7.38 1.97 8.95
N LYS A 17 -6.19 1.39 8.85
CA LYS A 17 -5.86 0.06 9.41
C LYS A 17 -6.15 -0.05 10.91
N TRP A 18 -6.03 1.04 11.66
CA TRP A 18 -6.16 1.05 13.12
C TRP A 18 -7.57 1.40 13.61
N LEU A 19 -8.49 1.76 12.71
CA LEU A 19 -9.84 2.15 13.09
C LEU A 19 -10.78 0.94 13.12
N ASP A 20 -11.49 0.79 14.22
CA ASP A 20 -12.56 -0.20 14.35
C ASP A 20 -13.68 0.07 13.33
N GLY A 21 -14.24 -1.00 12.77
CA GLY A 21 -15.31 -0.93 11.77
C GLY A 21 -14.85 -0.69 10.33
N THR A 22 -13.54 -0.60 10.10
CA THR A 22 -12.98 -0.47 8.74
C THR A 22 -12.82 -1.82 8.06
N ASP A 23 -13.12 -1.91 6.76
CA ASP A 23 -12.80 -3.08 5.95
C ASP A 23 -11.28 -3.17 5.73
N LYS A 24 -10.58 -3.87 6.63
CA LYS A 24 -9.13 -4.07 6.57
C LYS A 24 -8.69 -4.67 5.22
N GLY A 25 -9.52 -5.50 4.59
CA GLY A 25 -9.23 -6.11 3.30
C GLY A 25 -9.22 -5.07 2.18
N LEU A 26 -10.21 -4.17 2.18
CA LEU A 26 -10.25 -3.03 1.25
C LEU A 26 -9.09 -2.06 1.47
N VAL A 27 -8.76 -1.76 2.73
CA VAL A 27 -7.62 -0.90 3.10
C VAL A 27 -6.30 -1.50 2.60
N CYS A 28 -6.10 -2.80 2.79
CA CYS A 28 -4.92 -3.51 2.29
C CYS A 28 -4.83 -3.46 0.74
N LYS A 29 -5.93 -3.71 0.04
CA LYS A 29 -5.98 -3.59 -1.44
C LYS A 29 -5.67 -2.16 -1.92
N ALA A 30 -6.19 -1.14 -1.25
CA ALA A 30 -5.90 0.25 -1.57
C ALA A 30 -4.41 0.57 -1.39
N ARG A 31 -3.79 0.05 -0.32
CA ARG A 31 -2.35 0.18 -0.07
C ARG A 31 -1.51 -0.50 -1.16
N ILE A 32 -1.83 -1.74 -1.54
CA ILE A 32 -1.13 -2.47 -2.60
C ILE A 32 -1.15 -1.65 -3.91
N LYS A 33 -2.32 -1.08 -4.25
CA LYS A 33 -2.46 -0.23 -5.44
C LYS A 33 -1.61 1.04 -5.34
N ALA A 34 -1.59 1.69 -4.18
CA ALA A 34 -0.77 2.87 -3.95
C ALA A 34 0.73 2.57 -4.05
N LEU A 35 1.21 1.48 -3.44
CA LEU A 35 2.60 1.04 -3.51
C LEU A 35 3.02 0.75 -4.96
N ARG A 36 2.24 -0.02 -5.72
CA ARG A 36 2.51 -0.28 -7.14
C ARG A 36 2.51 1.00 -7.98
N GLY A 37 1.61 1.93 -7.64
CA GLY A 37 1.52 3.23 -8.27
C GLY A 37 2.71 4.15 -8.02
N LEU A 38 3.28 4.13 -6.80
CA LEU A 38 4.51 4.82 -6.44
C LEU A 38 5.72 4.17 -7.12
N ALA A 39 5.80 2.84 -7.09
CA ALA A 39 6.86 2.09 -7.76
C ALA A 39 6.97 2.41 -9.25
N ALA A 40 5.83 2.51 -9.95
CA ALA A 40 5.80 2.84 -11.38
C ALA A 40 6.35 4.25 -11.71
N ARG A 41 6.35 5.16 -10.73
CA ARG A 41 6.84 6.54 -10.88
C ARG A 41 8.24 6.75 -10.32
N GLU A 42 8.76 5.77 -9.60
CA GLU A 42 10.02 5.89 -8.88
C GLU A 42 11.21 5.58 -9.79
N TYR A 43 12.14 6.54 -9.87
CA TYR A 43 13.37 6.40 -10.63
C TYR A 43 14.43 5.62 -9.83
N ASN A 44 14.45 5.81 -8.50
CA ASN A 44 15.39 5.14 -7.62
C ASN A 44 15.05 3.63 -7.53
N ALA A 45 15.97 2.78 -8.01
CA ALA A 45 15.77 1.33 -8.04
C ALA A 45 15.51 0.73 -6.65
N SER A 46 16.18 1.23 -5.60
CA SER A 46 16.00 0.74 -4.23
C SER A 46 14.61 1.07 -3.70
N ASN A 47 14.13 2.31 -3.87
CA ASN A 47 12.78 2.72 -3.47
C ASN A 47 11.71 1.95 -4.25
N ARG A 48 11.90 1.80 -5.57
CA ARG A 48 10.99 1.04 -6.41
C ARG A 48 10.88 -0.41 -5.94
N ASN A 49 12.02 -1.05 -5.68
CA ASN A 49 12.06 -2.42 -5.20
C ASN A 49 11.41 -2.54 -3.82
N TYR A 50 11.62 -1.58 -2.91
CA TYR A 50 10.95 -1.54 -1.63
C TYR A 50 9.42 -1.54 -1.78
N TYR A 51 8.86 -0.65 -2.61
CA TYR A 51 7.42 -0.59 -2.84
C TYR A 51 6.87 -1.88 -3.45
N LEU A 52 7.59 -2.49 -4.39
CA LEU A 52 7.16 -3.73 -5.05
C LEU A 52 7.23 -4.93 -4.10
N SER A 53 8.31 -5.10 -3.34
CA SER A 53 8.44 -6.19 -2.37
C SER A 53 7.33 -6.11 -1.33
N TYR A 54 7.10 -4.93 -0.77
CA TYR A 54 6.07 -4.76 0.25
C TYR A 54 4.65 -5.01 -0.30
N ALA A 55 4.38 -4.58 -1.53
CA ALA A 55 3.11 -4.88 -2.18
C ALA A 55 2.90 -6.40 -2.39
N ASN A 56 3.96 -7.13 -2.76
CA ASN A 56 3.90 -8.58 -2.98
C ASN A 56 3.76 -9.36 -1.66
N GLU A 57 4.43 -8.93 -0.59
CA GLU A 57 4.30 -9.51 0.74
C GLU A 57 2.87 -9.34 1.29
N LEU A 58 2.24 -8.17 1.04
CA LEU A 58 0.84 -7.93 1.38
C LEU A 58 -0.12 -8.80 0.54
N GLU A 59 0.10 -8.88 -0.77
CA GLU A 59 -0.76 -9.65 -1.69
C GLU A 59 -0.65 -11.17 -1.45
N SER A 60 0.53 -11.66 -1.08
CA SER A 60 0.77 -13.08 -0.75
C SER A 60 0.30 -13.47 0.65
N GLY A 61 -0.10 -12.50 1.48
CA GLY A 61 -0.52 -12.74 2.86
C GLY A 61 0.63 -13.00 3.83
N GLN A 62 1.90 -12.85 3.43
CA GLN A 62 3.05 -12.98 4.33
C GLN A 62 3.04 -11.98 5.49
N LEU A 63 2.30 -10.88 5.32
CA LEU A 63 2.13 -9.85 6.33
C LEU A 63 0.75 -9.89 7.00
N SER A 64 0.05 -11.04 6.94
CA SER A 64 -1.28 -11.19 7.53
C SER A 64 -1.31 -10.79 9.00
N ASP A 65 -0.35 -11.28 9.79
CA ASP A 65 -0.30 -11.06 11.25
C ASP A 65 -0.04 -9.60 11.61
N LEU A 66 0.57 -8.84 10.68
CA LEU A 66 0.77 -7.41 10.83
C LEU A 66 -0.46 -6.63 10.39
N TRP A 67 -1.29 -7.15 9.47
CA TRP A 67 -2.35 -6.40 8.80
C TRP A 67 -3.77 -6.78 9.20
N PHE A 68 -3.98 -7.96 9.79
CA PHE A 68 -5.28 -8.52 10.14
C PHE A 68 -5.29 -9.02 11.57
#